data_AF-A0A9E4LIN0-F1
#
_entry.id   AF-A0A9E4LIN0-F1
#
_cell.length_a   1.000
_cell.length_b   1.000
_cell.length_c   1.000
_cell.angle_alpha   90.00
_cell.angle_beta   90.00
_cell.angle_gamma   90.00
#
_symmetry.space_group_name_H-M   'P 1'
#
loop_
_entity.id
_entity.type
_entity.pdbx_description
1 polymer ?
#
loop_
_entity_poly.entity_id
_entity_poly.type
_entity_poly.pdbx_seq_one_letter_code
_entity_poly.pdbx_strand_id
1 'polypeptide(L)'
;MSALCVSAFLLSSPLTTAQVVTDGEGDVMIGGTVSDPSGIFELISTTKGFLLPRMTEVQRDAVVSPASALMIFDADTDQWEIFVTSVNLSDFGWLITGNEELTTWDGSSGNFLGTTGDNALVLLTQEEQEIQFWTNNMQRALFSSDGNFLPATDNTYSLGTDTNRWSEVFVAGGSVHIGPTGG
;
A
#
# COMPACT_ATOMS: atom_id res chain seq x y z
N MET A 1 10.78 -62.63 -53.35
CA MET A 1 10.32 -61.24 -53.66
C MET A 1 9.22 -60.92 -52.65
N SER A 2 9.51 -60.66 -51.37
CA SER A 2 10.05 -59.43 -50.77
C SER A 2 9.34 -58.17 -51.26
N ALA A 3 8.39 -57.67 -50.46
CA ALA A 3 7.98 -56.27 -50.45
C ALA A 3 7.84 -55.86 -48.98
N LEU A 4 8.79 -55.02 -48.56
CA LEU A 4 8.95 -54.48 -47.21
C LEU A 4 7.72 -53.69 -46.78
N CYS A 5 7.25 -53.97 -45.55
CA CYS A 5 6.46 -53.07 -44.76
C CYS A 5 7.35 -51.88 -44.33
N VAL A 6 7.15 -50.72 -44.93
CA VAL A 6 7.77 -49.47 -44.47
C VAL A 6 6.76 -48.77 -43.56
N SER A 7 6.79 -49.15 -42.28
CA SER A 7 6.15 -48.37 -41.23
C SER A 7 6.94 -47.08 -41.07
N ALA A 8 6.36 -45.95 -41.47
CA ALA A 8 6.91 -44.63 -41.20
C ALA A 8 6.83 -44.38 -39.69
N PHE A 9 7.85 -44.81 -38.95
CA PHE A 9 8.06 -44.43 -37.57
C PHE A 9 8.52 -42.96 -37.59
N LEU A 10 7.57 -42.04 -37.38
CA LEU A 10 7.88 -40.65 -37.07
C LEU A 10 8.73 -40.66 -35.80
N LEU A 11 10.05 -40.52 -35.93
CA LEU A 11 10.87 -40.04 -34.81
C LEU A 11 10.45 -38.58 -34.57
N SER A 12 9.36 -38.37 -33.83
CA SER A 12 9.27 -37.16 -33.03
C SER A 12 10.32 -37.32 -31.95
N SER A 13 11.53 -36.81 -32.20
CA SER A 13 12.44 -36.53 -31.10
C SER A 13 11.63 -35.73 -30.08
N PRO A 14 11.53 -36.12 -28.79
CA PRO A 14 11.15 -35.12 -27.80
C PRO A 14 12.19 -34.03 -27.94
N LEU A 15 11.74 -32.88 -28.45
CA LEU A 15 12.52 -31.68 -28.49
C LEU A 15 12.60 -31.21 -27.04
N THR A 16 13.49 -31.83 -26.27
CA THR A 16 13.75 -31.53 -24.85
C THR A 16 14.69 -30.34 -24.69
N THR A 17 14.73 -29.46 -25.68
CA THR A 17 15.38 -28.17 -25.60
C THR A 17 14.29 -27.13 -25.71
N ALA A 18 14.30 -26.17 -24.78
CA ALA A 18 13.48 -24.97 -24.81
C ALA A 18 13.53 -24.30 -26.19
N GLN A 19 12.64 -24.71 -27.09
CA GLN A 19 12.47 -24.09 -28.39
C GLN A 19 11.45 -22.99 -28.20
N VAL A 20 11.77 -21.82 -28.71
CA VAL A 20 10.80 -20.74 -28.88
C VAL A 20 9.70 -21.29 -29.79
N VAL A 21 8.53 -21.52 -29.22
CA VAL A 21 7.33 -21.82 -30.00
C VAL A 21 6.68 -20.48 -30.27
N THR A 22 6.66 -20.09 -31.54
CA THR A 22 5.72 -19.09 -32.06
C THR A 22 4.54 -19.87 -32.60
N ASP A 23 3.35 -19.67 -32.03
CA ASP A 23 2.13 -20.23 -32.63
C ASP A 23 1.69 -19.42 -33.87
N GLY A 24 0.57 -19.81 -34.47
CA GLY A 24 0.03 -19.12 -35.66
C GLY A 24 -0.51 -17.73 -35.34
N GLU A 25 -0.60 -17.40 -34.05
CA GLU A 25 -1.19 -16.23 -33.45
C GLU A 25 -0.14 -15.19 -33.03
N GLY A 26 1.14 -15.59 -32.92
CA GLY A 26 2.27 -14.70 -32.64
C GLY A 26 2.72 -14.71 -31.18
N ASP A 27 2.21 -15.63 -30.37
CA ASP A 27 2.58 -15.77 -28.96
C ASP A 27 3.96 -16.42 -28.83
N VAL A 28 4.73 -15.98 -27.84
CA VAL A 28 6.06 -16.51 -27.56
C VAL A 28 6.02 -17.34 -26.29
N MET A 29 6.16 -18.65 -26.40
CA MET A 29 6.27 -19.51 -25.22
C MET A 29 7.60 -20.26 -25.17
N ILE A 30 8.07 -20.51 -23.95
CA ILE A 30 9.27 -21.30 -23.68
C ILE A 30 8.98 -22.31 -22.56
N GLY A 31 9.16 -23.60 -22.87
CA GLY A 31 9.10 -24.68 -21.86
C GLY A 31 7.73 -25.37 -21.70
N GLY A 32 6.74 -25.05 -22.54
CA GLY A 32 5.45 -25.73 -22.61
C GLY A 32 4.95 -25.93 -24.05
N THR A 33 3.70 -26.37 -24.20
CA THR A 33 3.07 -26.64 -25.51
C THR A 33 1.71 -25.96 -25.72
N VAL A 34 1.18 -25.30 -24.70
CA VAL A 34 -0.05 -24.50 -24.74
C VAL A 34 0.21 -23.24 -23.91
N SER A 35 0.09 -22.06 -24.52
CA SER A 35 0.19 -20.77 -23.84
C SER A 35 -1.16 -20.40 -23.22
N ASP A 36 -1.17 -19.63 -22.13
CA ASP A 36 -2.40 -19.02 -21.63
C ASP A 36 -2.94 -17.99 -22.64
N PRO A 37 -4.24 -18.04 -23.03
CA PRO A 37 -4.82 -17.12 -24.01
C PRO A 37 -4.75 -15.62 -23.64
N SER A 38 -4.42 -15.29 -22.39
CA SER A 38 -4.26 -13.91 -21.91
C SER A 38 -2.84 -13.36 -22.03
N GLY A 39 -1.86 -14.17 -22.42
CA GLY A 39 -0.44 -13.81 -22.40
C GLY A 39 0.26 -13.96 -23.75
N ILE A 40 0.85 -12.85 -24.24
CA ILE A 40 1.73 -12.84 -25.43
C ILE A 40 3.09 -13.50 -25.17
N PHE A 41 3.49 -13.64 -23.89
CA PHE A 41 4.76 -14.24 -23.48
C PHE A 41 4.63 -15.07 -22.22
N GLU A 42 5.04 -16.35 -22.29
CA GLU A 42 4.99 -17.27 -21.15
C GLU A 42 6.28 -18.11 -21.02
N LEU A 43 6.79 -18.20 -19.78
CA LEU A 43 7.97 -18.98 -19.41
C LEU A 43 7.61 -20.08 -18.41
N ILE A 44 7.67 -21.34 -18.83
CA ILE A 44 7.35 -22.50 -18.00
C ILE A 44 8.65 -23.23 -17.65
N SER A 45 9.06 -23.15 -16.37
CA SER A 45 10.22 -23.90 -15.86
C SER A 45 10.08 -24.19 -14.37
N THR A 46 10.47 -25.39 -13.95
CA THR A 46 10.57 -25.79 -12.53
C THR A 46 11.99 -25.68 -11.98
N THR A 47 12.97 -25.34 -12.82
CA THR A 47 14.41 -25.36 -12.47
C THR A 47 15.14 -24.04 -12.76
N LYS A 48 14.51 -23.11 -13.49
CA LYS A 48 15.09 -21.83 -13.89
C LYS A 48 14.09 -20.70 -13.69
N GLY A 49 14.60 -19.49 -13.44
CA GLY A 49 13.81 -18.25 -13.39
C GLY A 49 14.05 -17.35 -14.61
N PHE A 50 13.38 -16.21 -14.63
CA PHE A 50 13.57 -15.15 -15.62
C PHE A 50 14.44 -14.03 -15.04
N LEU A 51 15.53 -13.70 -15.74
CA LEU A 51 16.35 -12.54 -15.40
C LEU A 51 15.90 -11.36 -16.26
N LEU A 52 15.44 -10.30 -15.60
CA LEU A 52 15.17 -9.00 -16.22
C LEU A 52 16.47 -8.33 -16.70
N PRO A 53 16.38 -7.30 -17.56
CA PRO A 53 17.53 -6.46 -17.88
C PRO A 53 18.20 -5.95 -16.60
N ARG A 54 19.46 -6.33 -16.39
CA ARG A 54 20.28 -5.92 -15.25
C ARG A 54 21.13 -4.73 -15.67
N MET A 55 21.01 -3.62 -14.96
CA MET A 55 21.69 -2.38 -15.32
C MET A 55 22.13 -1.62 -14.07
N THR A 56 23.17 -0.80 -14.17
CA THR A 56 23.60 0.12 -13.10
C THR A 56 22.62 1.31 -12.99
N GLU A 57 22.69 2.08 -11.91
CA GLU A 57 21.83 3.27 -11.73
C GLU A 57 21.97 4.22 -12.92
N VAL A 58 23.23 4.45 -13.34
CA VAL A 58 23.56 5.32 -14.48
C VAL A 58 22.93 4.81 -15.78
N GLN A 59 22.86 3.50 -15.98
CA GLN A 59 22.25 2.91 -17.17
C GLN A 59 20.72 2.95 -17.11
N ARG A 60 20.14 2.76 -15.94
CA ARG A 60 18.70 2.87 -15.66
C ARG A 60 18.20 4.29 -15.90
N ASP A 61 18.90 5.28 -15.37
CA ASP A 61 18.57 6.70 -15.53
C ASP A 61 18.80 7.18 -16.98
N ALA A 62 19.65 6.48 -17.75
CA ALA A 62 19.88 6.77 -19.16
C ALA A 62 18.77 6.24 -20.09
N VAL A 63 17.80 5.47 -19.59
CA VAL A 63 16.65 5.02 -20.38
C VAL A 63 15.74 6.23 -20.66
N VAL A 64 15.78 6.72 -21.90
CA VAL A 64 14.96 7.87 -22.32
C VAL A 64 13.52 7.44 -22.55
N SER A 65 12.57 8.18 -21.97
CA SER A 65 11.12 7.95 -22.13
C SER A 65 10.70 6.50 -21.83
N PRO A 66 10.97 5.98 -20.62
CA PRO A 66 10.58 4.61 -20.26
C PRO A 66 9.06 4.44 -20.35
N ALA A 67 8.63 3.30 -20.90
CA ALA A 67 7.21 2.97 -20.97
C ALA A 67 6.68 2.64 -19.57
N SER A 68 5.40 2.97 -19.31
CA SER A 68 4.74 2.50 -18.08
C SER A 68 4.75 0.98 -18.03
N ALA A 69 4.97 0.44 -16.85
CA ALA A 69 5.21 -0.97 -16.57
C ALA A 69 6.53 -1.56 -17.13
N LEU A 70 7.51 -0.73 -17.53
CA LEU A 70 8.87 -1.21 -17.81
C LEU A 70 9.50 -1.76 -16.54
N MET A 71 9.97 -3.02 -16.58
CA MET A 71 10.59 -3.71 -15.44
C MET A 71 12.08 -3.92 -15.66
N ILE A 72 12.89 -3.63 -14.65
CA ILE A 72 14.35 -3.79 -14.67
C ILE A 72 14.87 -4.32 -13.32
N PHE A 73 16.14 -4.73 -13.31
CA PHE A 73 16.88 -4.98 -12.07
C PHE A 73 18.06 -4.03 -11.97
N ASP A 74 18.09 -3.20 -10.93
CA ASP A 74 19.19 -2.31 -10.62
C ASP A 74 20.30 -3.09 -9.89
N ALA A 75 21.44 -3.22 -10.53
CA ALA A 75 22.58 -3.99 -10.04
C ALA A 75 23.41 -3.24 -8.98
N ASP A 76 23.26 -1.93 -8.84
CA ASP A 76 23.98 -1.15 -7.82
C ASP A 76 23.23 -1.18 -6.48
N THR A 77 21.89 -1.16 -6.51
CA THR A 77 21.04 -1.21 -5.32
C THR A 77 20.50 -2.60 -4.97
N ASP A 78 20.68 -3.59 -5.87
CA ASP A 78 20.14 -4.95 -5.75
C ASP A 78 18.60 -4.98 -5.71
N GLN A 79 17.96 -4.10 -6.48
CA GLN A 79 16.51 -3.89 -6.46
C GLN A 79 15.83 -4.23 -7.79
N TRP A 80 14.64 -4.84 -7.68
CA TRP A 80 13.70 -4.93 -8.78
C TRP A 80 12.88 -3.64 -8.87
N GLU A 81 12.81 -3.05 -10.05
CA GLU A 81 12.11 -1.78 -10.26
C GLU A 81 11.11 -1.84 -11.41
N ILE A 82 10.00 -1.12 -11.24
CA ILE A 82 8.99 -0.92 -12.27
C ILE A 82 8.75 0.58 -12.48
N PHE A 83 8.90 1.04 -13.72
CA PHE A 83 8.57 2.42 -14.06
C PHE A 83 7.04 2.56 -14.20
N VAL A 84 6.46 3.43 -13.38
CA VAL A 84 5.01 3.71 -13.37
C VAL A 84 4.78 5.21 -13.49
N THR A 85 3.82 5.61 -14.32
CA THR A 85 3.46 7.04 -14.51
C THR A 85 2.36 7.52 -13.57
N SER A 86 1.58 6.58 -13.04
CA SER A 86 0.55 6.81 -12.03
C SER A 86 0.41 5.56 -11.19
N VAL A 87 0.23 5.75 -9.88
CA VAL A 87 -0.09 4.69 -8.93
C VAL A 87 -1.34 5.10 -8.20
N ASN A 88 -2.35 4.24 -8.17
CA ASN A 88 -3.45 4.44 -7.25
C ASN A 88 -3.05 3.85 -5.89
N LEU A 89 -2.71 4.74 -4.95
CA LEU A 89 -2.34 4.37 -3.59
C LEU A 89 -3.56 4.20 -2.66
N SER A 90 -4.80 4.42 -3.15
CA SER A 90 -6.03 4.33 -2.35
C SER A 90 -6.21 2.98 -1.65
N ASP A 91 -5.66 1.92 -2.25
CA ASP A 91 -5.85 0.54 -1.79
C ASP A 91 -4.70 0.07 -0.88
N PHE A 92 -3.61 0.83 -0.77
CA PHE A 92 -2.37 0.38 -0.12
C PHE A 92 -1.89 1.25 1.05
N GLY A 93 -2.59 2.33 1.42
CA GLY A 93 -2.22 3.10 2.61
C GLY A 93 -3.18 4.21 3.00
N TRP A 94 -3.08 4.65 4.26
CA TRP A 94 -3.68 5.89 4.74
C TRP A 94 -3.04 7.08 4.01
N LEU A 95 -3.73 7.60 3.00
CA LEU A 95 -3.42 8.87 2.37
C LEU A 95 -3.78 10.01 3.35
N ILE A 96 -2.80 10.57 4.07
CA ILE A 96 -3.04 11.70 5.02
C ILE A 96 -3.19 13.05 4.29
N THR A 97 -2.98 13.11 2.99
CA THR A 97 -3.50 14.23 2.20
C THR A 97 -4.98 13.97 1.98
N GLY A 98 -5.82 14.44 2.90
CA GLY A 98 -7.26 14.48 2.72
C GLY A 98 -7.57 14.91 1.29
N ASN A 99 -8.42 14.14 0.62
CA ASN A 99 -8.65 14.24 -0.82
C ASN A 99 -8.96 15.69 -1.18
N GLU A 100 -8.33 16.21 -2.24
CA GLU A 100 -8.73 17.51 -2.76
C GLU A 100 -10.20 17.43 -3.21
N GLU A 101 -10.99 18.43 -2.82
CA GLU A 101 -12.44 18.62 -3.03
C GLU A 101 -13.45 18.07 -2.00
N LEU A 102 -13.06 17.47 -0.86
CA LEU A 102 -14.06 16.99 0.11
C LEU A 102 -14.18 17.85 1.38
N THR A 103 -15.43 18.16 1.74
CA THR A 103 -15.84 18.94 2.92
C THR A 103 -15.40 18.30 4.23
N THR A 104 -15.34 19.07 5.32
CA THR A 104 -15.19 18.52 6.69
C THR A 104 -16.26 17.46 6.94
N TRP A 105 -15.89 16.30 7.54
CA TRP A 105 -16.85 15.25 7.86
C TRP A 105 -18.01 15.80 8.69
N ASP A 106 -19.23 15.65 8.19
CA ASP A 106 -20.47 16.18 8.78
C ASP A 106 -21.33 15.10 9.48
N GLY A 107 -20.82 13.86 9.55
CA GLY A 107 -21.56 12.70 10.01
C GLY A 107 -22.08 11.80 8.89
N SER A 108 -21.99 12.21 7.62
CA SER A 108 -22.40 11.43 6.46
C SER A 108 -21.42 11.45 5.30
N SER A 109 -20.72 12.57 5.06
CA SER A 109 -19.76 12.75 3.96
C SER A 109 -18.58 13.61 4.41
N GLY A 110 -17.40 13.42 3.81
CA GLY A 110 -16.19 14.21 4.08
C GLY A 110 -15.01 13.38 4.56
N ASN A 111 -13.90 14.06 4.87
CA ASN A 111 -12.66 13.41 5.29
C ASN A 111 -12.66 13.14 6.80
N PHE A 112 -12.38 11.91 7.20
CA PHE A 112 -12.17 11.55 8.61
C PHE A 112 -11.12 10.43 8.77
N LEU A 113 -10.45 10.41 9.92
CA LEU A 113 -9.58 9.30 10.34
C LEU A 113 -10.41 8.37 11.24
N GLY A 114 -10.85 7.24 10.71
CA GLY A 114 -11.68 6.29 11.45
C GLY A 114 -12.25 5.16 10.60
N THR A 115 -13.21 4.44 11.18
CA THR A 115 -13.94 3.35 10.55
C THR A 115 -15.41 3.74 10.36
N THR A 116 -16.04 3.30 9.27
CA THR A 116 -17.51 3.43 9.05
C THR A 116 -18.28 2.15 9.40
N GLY A 117 -17.58 1.07 9.78
CA GLY A 117 -18.18 -0.21 10.16
C GLY A 117 -18.12 -0.47 11.67
N ASP A 118 -18.45 -1.71 12.06
CA ASP A 118 -18.65 -2.10 13.47
C ASP A 118 -17.35 -2.27 14.29
N ASN A 119 -16.18 -2.06 13.67
CA ASN A 119 -14.88 -2.19 14.34
C ASN A 119 -14.39 -0.82 14.82
N ALA A 120 -13.73 -0.78 15.98
CA ALA A 120 -13.16 0.45 16.51
C ALA A 120 -11.87 0.88 15.79
N LEU A 121 -11.65 2.19 15.67
CA LEU A 121 -10.32 2.75 15.41
C LEU A 121 -9.48 2.64 16.69
N VAL A 122 -8.29 2.05 16.58
CA VAL A 122 -7.32 1.96 17.67
C VAL A 122 -6.12 2.86 17.37
N LEU A 123 -5.88 3.84 18.26
CA LEU A 123 -4.65 4.63 18.31
C LEU A 123 -3.83 4.12 19.51
N LEU A 124 -2.68 3.49 19.24
CA LEU A 124 -1.87 2.82 20.26
C LEU A 124 -0.42 3.34 20.25
N THR A 125 0.07 3.69 21.43
CA THR A 125 1.50 3.80 21.74
C THR A 125 1.86 2.65 22.69
N GLN A 126 3.02 2.00 22.49
CA GLN A 126 3.43 0.85 23.33
C GLN A 126 4.52 1.18 24.35
N GLU A 127 5.17 2.33 24.21
CA GLU A 127 6.15 2.83 25.15
C GLU A 127 5.56 4.00 25.94
N GLU A 128 6.35 4.64 26.82
CA GLU A 128 5.97 5.83 27.59
C GLU A 128 5.83 7.07 26.69
N GLN A 129 4.91 7.00 25.73
CA GLN A 129 4.66 7.96 24.67
C GLN A 129 3.20 8.39 24.70
N GLU A 130 3.00 9.69 24.58
CA GLU A 130 1.69 10.33 24.58
C GLU A 130 1.04 10.37 23.19
N ILE A 131 -0.29 10.53 23.16
CA ILE A 131 -1.04 10.84 21.94
C ILE A 131 -1.36 12.33 21.97
N GLN A 132 -0.79 13.11 21.06
CA GLN A 132 -0.92 14.57 21.03
C GLN A 132 -1.96 15.06 20.02
N PHE A 133 -2.66 16.14 20.37
CA PHE A 133 -3.60 16.83 19.48
C PHE A 133 -3.10 18.24 19.16
N TRP A 134 -2.85 18.52 17.88
CA TRP A 134 -2.28 19.77 17.40
C TRP A 134 -3.24 20.52 16.47
N THR A 135 -3.35 21.83 16.63
CA THR A 135 -4.02 22.71 15.65
C THR A 135 -3.24 24.01 15.49
N ASN A 136 -3.13 24.51 14.26
CA ASN A 136 -2.37 25.74 13.93
C ASN A 136 -0.92 25.70 14.46
N ASN A 137 -0.24 24.56 14.29
CA ASN A 137 1.13 24.34 14.78
C ASN A 137 1.29 24.54 16.30
N MET A 138 0.23 24.30 17.06
CA MET A 138 0.21 24.40 18.52
C MET A 138 -0.49 23.19 19.12
N GLN A 139 0.15 22.56 20.10
CA GLN A 139 -0.46 21.48 20.87
C GLN A 139 -1.61 22.04 21.70
N ARG A 140 -2.78 21.38 21.65
CA ARG A 140 -3.99 21.78 22.37
C ARG A 140 -4.26 20.86 23.55
N ALA A 141 -4.15 19.56 23.32
CA ALA A 141 -4.38 18.55 24.32
C ALA A 141 -3.52 17.31 24.06
N LEU A 142 -3.49 16.39 25.01
CA LEU A 142 -2.84 15.10 24.89
C LEU A 142 -3.49 14.05 25.78
N PHE A 143 -3.35 12.78 25.41
CA PHE A 143 -3.46 11.66 26.35
C PHE A 143 -2.04 11.32 26.82
N SER A 144 -1.78 11.50 28.12
CA SER A 144 -0.45 11.24 28.70
C SER A 144 -0.20 9.75 28.81
N SER A 145 1.07 9.35 28.97
CA SER A 145 1.45 7.97 29.29
C SER A 145 0.79 7.44 30.57
N ASP A 146 0.50 8.33 31.53
CA ASP A 146 -0.24 8.02 32.76
C ASP A 146 -1.77 7.84 32.56
N GLY A 147 -2.28 8.03 31.34
CA GLY A 147 -3.71 7.89 31.02
C GLY A 147 -4.56 9.13 31.31
N ASN A 148 -3.96 10.29 31.58
CA ASN A 148 -4.70 11.54 31.78
C ASN A 148 -5.00 12.21 30.43
N PHE A 149 -6.18 12.81 30.29
CA PHE A 149 -6.45 13.77 29.22
C PHE A 149 -6.13 15.18 29.71
N LEU A 150 -5.11 15.81 29.12
CA LEU A 150 -4.54 17.06 29.62
C LEU A 150 -4.60 18.17 28.57
N PRO A 151 -4.86 19.44 28.95
CA PRO A 151 -4.54 20.57 28.10
C PRO A 151 -3.02 20.69 27.97
N ALA A 152 -2.53 21.09 26.79
CA ALA A 152 -1.10 21.27 26.57
C ALA A 152 -0.51 22.49 27.31
N THR A 153 -1.36 23.39 27.78
CA THR A 153 -0.96 24.59 28.53
C THR A 153 -1.94 24.81 29.67
N ASP A 154 -1.39 25.01 30.87
CA ASP A 154 -2.18 25.21 32.09
C ASP A 154 -3.10 26.42 31.97
N ASN A 155 -4.30 26.31 32.54
CA ASN A 155 -5.33 27.35 32.62
C ASN A 155 -5.58 28.12 31.29
N THR A 156 -5.43 27.46 30.13
CA THR A 156 -5.50 28.12 28.81
C THR A 156 -6.71 27.68 27.98
N TYR A 157 -7.10 26.41 28.05
CA TYR A 157 -8.13 25.83 27.19
C TYR A 157 -9.40 25.50 27.99
N SER A 158 -10.57 25.68 27.34
CA SER A 158 -11.89 25.39 27.93
C SER A 158 -12.47 24.08 27.41
N LEU A 159 -13.28 23.41 28.22
CA LEU A 159 -14.11 22.27 27.80
C LEU A 159 -15.46 22.78 27.31
N GLY A 160 -15.55 23.07 26.01
CA GLY A 160 -16.73 23.62 25.36
C GLY A 160 -16.74 25.15 25.24
N THR A 161 -17.84 25.69 24.74
CA THR A 161 -18.11 27.14 24.59
C THR A 161 -19.56 27.44 24.99
N ASP A 162 -19.95 28.72 25.05
CA ASP A 162 -21.34 29.11 25.34
C ASP A 162 -22.37 28.55 24.34
N THR A 163 -21.93 28.32 23.11
CA THR A 163 -22.77 27.77 22.02
C THR A 163 -22.63 26.26 21.85
N ASN A 164 -21.55 25.65 22.33
CA ASN A 164 -21.26 24.21 22.24
C ASN A 164 -20.90 23.67 23.61
N ARG A 165 -21.94 23.37 24.40
CA ARG A 165 -21.81 22.91 25.80
C ARG A 165 -21.94 21.40 25.87
N TRP A 166 -21.11 20.76 26.68
CA TRP A 166 -21.35 19.40 27.13
C TRP A 166 -22.63 19.36 27.95
N SER A 167 -23.46 18.33 27.74
CA SER A 167 -24.72 18.19 28.48
C SER A 167 -24.47 17.91 29.96
N GLU A 168 -23.51 17.03 30.26
CA GLU A 168 -23.21 16.54 31.60
C GLU A 168 -21.72 16.19 31.72
N VAL A 169 -21.21 16.22 32.95
CA VAL A 169 -19.86 15.76 33.30
C VAL A 169 -19.99 14.78 34.48
N PHE A 170 -19.61 13.53 34.24
CA PHE A 170 -19.63 12.48 35.26
C PHE A 170 -18.25 12.35 35.89
N VAL A 171 -18.15 12.63 37.18
CA VAL A 171 -16.92 12.49 37.97
C VAL A 171 -17.21 11.69 39.23
N ALA A 172 -16.17 11.05 39.78
CA ALA A 172 -16.27 10.47 41.11
C ALA A 172 -16.52 11.58 42.16
N GLY A 173 -17.11 11.19 43.30
CA GLY A 173 -17.42 12.15 44.38
C GLY A 173 -16.17 12.84 44.91
N GLY A 174 -16.17 14.18 44.92
CA GLY A 174 -15.07 15.02 45.44
C GLY A 174 -14.04 15.49 44.41
N SER A 175 -14.23 15.22 43.11
CA SER A 175 -13.19 15.39 42.09
C SER A 175 -13.28 16.65 41.22
N VAL A 176 -14.23 17.56 41.48
CA VAL A 176 -14.34 18.83 40.74
C VAL A 176 -13.71 19.95 41.56
N HIS A 177 -12.62 20.50 41.05
CA HIS A 177 -12.03 21.73 41.57
C HIS A 177 -12.47 22.90 40.69
N ILE A 178 -13.32 23.79 41.24
CA ILE A 178 -13.75 25.01 40.56
C ILE A 178 -12.86 26.18 41.04
N GLY A 179 -11.81 26.45 40.27
CA GLY A 179 -10.88 27.55 40.50
C GLY A 179 -9.99 27.41 41.75
N PRO A 180 -9.04 28.33 41.96
CA PRO A 180 -8.13 28.31 43.11
C PRO A 180 -8.83 28.65 44.45
N THR A 181 -10.09 29.07 44.44
CA THR A 181 -10.81 29.55 45.65
C THR A 181 -12.09 28.82 46.00
N GLY A 182 -12.57 27.87 45.18
CA GLY A 182 -13.80 27.11 45.47
C GLY A 182 -15.07 27.96 45.42
N GLY A 183 -16.10 27.44 44.76
CA GLY A 183 -17.50 27.85 44.98
C GLY A 183 -18.18 26.81 45.85
#